data_AF-A0A9X4RVD2-F1
#
_entry.id   AF-A0A9X4RVD2-F1
#
_cell.length_a   1.000
_cell.length_b   1.000
_cell.length_c   1.000
_cell.angle_alpha   90.00
_cell.angle_beta   90.00
_cell.angle_gamma   90.00
#
_symmetry.space_group_name_H-M   'P 1'
#
loop_
_entity.id
_entity.type
_entity.pdbx_description
1 polymer ?
#
loop_
_entity_poly.entity_id
_entity_poly.type
_entity_poly.pdbx_seq_one_letter_code
_entity_poly.pdbx_strand_id
1 'polypeptide(L)'
;MPENRENKKEEKREAYKNQPFSFVKGGKHTDDGEIESHLEVEANMISLRKKKEIEKSLANFEDKAHFLRSSISLAKLATYCKTNIKYLSYYINKYKGVNFNHYINELRVNYLLEKLKEDPMLRRSKMSKLAKIGGFSSQNKFSTIFKEFTDMTPSAYIKKLNKEEEQGND
;
A
#
# COMPACT_ATOMS: atom_id res chain seq x y z
N MET A 1 -2.09 32.44 30.13
CA MET A 1 -3.07 31.81 29.21
C MET A 1 -2.34 30.74 28.42
N PRO A 2 -2.42 29.43 28.72
CA PRO A 2 -1.78 28.44 27.87
C PRO A 2 -2.70 28.08 26.70
N GLU A 3 -2.15 28.30 25.51
CA GLU A 3 -2.72 28.05 24.19
C GLU A 3 -3.06 26.56 23.97
N ASN A 4 -4.24 26.30 23.38
CA ASN A 4 -4.88 24.99 23.32
C ASN A 4 -4.11 24.01 22.41
N ARG A 5 -3.85 22.80 22.91
CA ARG A 5 -3.01 21.74 22.28
C ARG A 5 -3.60 21.16 20.98
N GLU A 6 -4.85 21.44 20.67
CA GLU A 6 -5.53 20.92 19.47
C GLU A 6 -5.14 21.68 18.20
N ASN A 7 -5.00 23.01 18.23
CA ASN A 7 -4.62 23.80 17.05
C ASN A 7 -3.23 23.44 16.51
N LYS A 8 -2.27 23.08 17.38
CA LYS A 8 -0.93 22.62 16.96
C LYS A 8 -0.90 21.24 16.29
N LYS A 9 -1.94 20.41 16.48
CA LYS A 9 -2.03 19.10 15.83
C LYS A 9 -2.59 19.19 14.42
N GLU A 10 -3.48 20.15 14.17
CA GLU A 10 -4.11 20.36 12.87
C GLU A 10 -3.17 21.05 11.87
N GLU A 11 -2.44 22.09 12.30
CA GLU A 11 -1.40 22.73 11.45
C GLU A 11 -0.29 21.74 11.05
N LYS A 12 0.09 20.83 11.95
CA LYS A 12 1.04 19.76 11.62
C LYS A 12 0.48 18.81 10.57
N ARG A 13 -0.81 18.43 10.65
CA ARG A 13 -1.44 17.50 9.70
C ARG A 13 -1.54 18.06 8.28
N GLU A 14 -1.78 19.35 8.11
CA GLU A 14 -1.81 19.97 6.79
C GLU A 14 -0.42 20.18 6.18
N ALA A 15 0.60 20.44 7.00
CA ALA A 15 1.99 20.53 6.54
C ALA A 15 2.53 19.21 5.95
N TYR A 16 1.97 18.05 6.33
CA TYR A 16 2.37 16.72 5.82
C TYR A 16 1.78 16.35 4.45
N LYS A 17 0.77 17.07 3.95
CA LYS A 17 0.13 16.73 2.65
C LYS A 17 0.93 17.17 1.42
N ASN A 18 1.82 18.16 1.57
CA ASN A 18 2.46 18.84 0.43
C ASN A 18 4.00 18.77 0.45
N GLN A 19 4.61 17.90 1.26
CA GLN A 19 6.06 17.64 1.21
C GLN A 19 6.35 16.32 0.48
N PRO A 20 7.38 16.27 -0.40
CA PRO A 20 7.90 14.99 -0.86
C PRO A 20 8.32 14.18 0.36
N PHE A 21 7.86 12.93 0.40
CA PHE A 21 7.94 12.06 1.57
C PHE A 21 9.40 11.63 1.84
N SER A 22 10.19 12.50 2.44
CA SER A 22 11.38 12.09 3.15
C SER A 22 10.95 11.63 4.55
N PHE A 23 11.30 10.37 4.85
CA PHE A 23 11.58 9.92 6.21
C PHE A 23 10.40 9.70 7.18
N VAL A 24 9.82 8.50 7.18
CA VAL A 24 9.29 7.91 8.43
C VAL A 24 10.39 7.08 9.08
N LYS A 25 10.91 7.65 10.17
CA LYS A 25 11.96 7.12 11.03
C LYS A 25 11.56 5.76 11.60
N GLY A 26 12.24 4.71 11.17
CA GLY A 26 12.02 3.34 11.62
C GLY A 26 13.11 2.36 11.17
N GLY A 27 14.38 2.77 11.21
CA GLY A 27 15.52 1.91 10.91
C GLY A 27 16.81 2.69 10.69
N LYS A 28 17.81 2.43 11.55
CA LYS A 28 19.22 2.85 11.59
C LYS A 28 19.76 3.83 10.54
N HIS A 29 20.37 4.90 11.06
CA HIS A 29 21.23 5.88 10.40
C HIS A 29 22.16 5.29 9.33
N THR A 30 22.01 5.78 8.10
CA THR A 30 23.11 5.96 7.15
C THR A 30 22.95 7.34 6.51
N ASP A 31 24.03 7.86 5.97
CA ASP A 31 24.16 9.22 5.43
C ASP A 31 23.34 9.40 4.14
N ASP A 32 22.09 9.84 4.29
CA ASP A 32 21.05 9.73 3.26
C ASP A 32 21.16 10.81 2.16
N GLY A 33 21.82 11.94 2.42
CA GLY A 33 21.87 13.08 1.49
C GLY A 33 22.73 12.87 0.23
N GLU A 34 23.84 12.14 0.36
CA GLU A 34 24.72 11.83 -0.78
C GLU A 34 24.18 10.65 -1.62
N ILE A 35 23.47 9.71 -0.99
CA ILE A 35 22.87 8.55 -1.65
C ILE A 35 21.66 8.98 -2.51
N GLU A 36 20.86 9.94 -2.05
CA GLU A 36 19.68 10.43 -2.76
C GLU A 36 20.06 11.14 -4.07
N SER A 37 21.11 11.98 -4.03
CA SER A 37 21.61 12.68 -5.22
C SER A 37 22.24 11.74 -6.27
N HIS A 38 22.98 10.71 -5.85
CA HIS A 38 23.54 9.72 -6.77
C HIS A 38 22.46 8.79 -7.37
N LEU A 39 21.46 8.40 -6.58
CA LEU A 39 20.33 7.63 -7.07
C LEU A 39 19.46 8.43 -8.05
N GLU A 40 19.31 9.74 -7.84
CA GLU A 40 18.58 10.61 -8.77
C GLU A 40 19.33 10.77 -10.10
N VAL A 41 20.67 10.77 -10.10
CA VAL A 41 21.49 10.76 -11.33
C VAL A 41 21.44 9.40 -12.04
N GLU A 42 21.56 8.26 -11.34
CA GLU A 42 21.42 6.92 -11.92
C GLU A 42 19.98 6.59 -12.36
N ALA A 43 18.97 7.19 -11.74
CA ALA A 43 17.57 7.02 -12.09
C ALA A 43 17.08 8.02 -13.16
N ASN A 44 17.73 9.18 -13.32
CA ASN A 44 17.55 10.02 -14.51
C ASN A 44 18.03 9.32 -15.79
N MET A 45 18.90 8.32 -15.66
CA MET A 45 19.27 7.37 -16.72
C MET A 45 18.22 6.27 -16.96
N ILE A 46 16.98 6.39 -16.47
CA ILE A 46 15.89 5.51 -16.90
C ILE A 46 15.60 5.82 -18.36
N SER A 47 16.06 4.94 -19.25
CA SER A 47 15.59 4.99 -20.63
C SER A 47 14.06 4.87 -20.63
N LEU A 48 13.39 5.67 -21.46
CA LEU A 48 11.94 5.60 -21.64
C LEU A 48 11.47 4.16 -21.92
N ARG A 49 12.30 3.36 -22.60
CA ARG A 49 12.11 1.93 -22.82
C ARG A 49 12.03 1.15 -21.51
N LYS A 50 13.00 1.33 -20.60
CA LYS A 50 13.03 0.60 -19.33
C LYS A 50 11.85 0.98 -18.43
N LYS A 51 11.46 2.25 -18.42
CA LYS A 51 10.24 2.72 -17.73
C LYS A 51 9.01 1.94 -18.21
N LYS A 52 8.79 1.92 -19.53
CA LYS A 52 7.64 1.22 -20.15
C LYS A 52 7.66 -0.29 -19.87
N GLU A 53 8.84 -0.91 -19.83
CA GLU A 53 8.96 -2.32 -19.46
C GLU A 53 8.51 -2.58 -18.01
N ILE A 54 8.96 -1.75 -17.06
CA ILE A 54 8.54 -1.86 -15.64
C ILE A 54 7.04 -1.62 -15.51
N GLU A 55 6.52 -0.59 -16.17
CA GLU A 55 5.10 -0.26 -16.18
C GLU A 55 4.25 -1.45 -16.66
N LYS A 56 4.62 -2.05 -17.79
CA LYS A 56 3.94 -3.22 -18.34
C LYS A 56 4.04 -4.44 -17.40
N SER A 57 5.21 -4.66 -16.79
CA SER A 57 5.38 -5.75 -15.83
C SER A 57 4.54 -5.55 -14.58
N LEU A 58 4.44 -4.33 -14.05
CA LEU A 58 3.60 -4.02 -12.89
C LEU A 58 2.12 -4.19 -13.21
N ALA A 59 1.65 -3.71 -14.36
CA ALA A 59 0.26 -3.93 -14.79
C ALA A 59 -0.07 -5.43 -14.82
N ASN A 60 0.75 -6.25 -15.47
CA ASN A 60 0.54 -7.70 -15.51
C ASN A 60 0.70 -8.39 -14.12
N PHE A 61 1.46 -7.80 -13.19
CA PHE A 61 1.54 -8.26 -11.81
C PHE A 61 0.26 -7.96 -11.02
N GLU A 62 -0.30 -6.77 -11.22
CA GLU A 62 -1.57 -6.31 -10.65
C GLU A 62 -2.73 -7.16 -11.21
N ASP A 63 -2.85 -7.28 -12.54
CA ASP A 63 -3.90 -8.05 -13.23
C ASP A 63 -3.96 -9.51 -12.79
N LYS A 64 -2.79 -10.13 -12.54
CA LYS A 64 -2.69 -11.52 -12.10
C LYS A 64 -2.78 -11.70 -10.59
N ALA A 65 -3.15 -10.64 -9.87
CA ALA A 65 -3.26 -10.59 -8.41
C ALA A 65 -2.03 -11.17 -7.68
N HIS A 66 -0.82 -11.02 -8.26
CA HIS A 66 0.39 -11.63 -7.69
C HIS A 66 0.80 -10.98 -6.37
N PHE A 67 0.29 -9.78 -6.07
CA PHE A 67 0.40 -9.12 -4.76
C PHE A 67 -0.24 -9.92 -3.62
N LEU A 68 -1.17 -10.82 -3.90
CA LEU A 68 -1.78 -11.71 -2.89
C LEU A 68 -0.83 -12.82 -2.40
N ARG A 69 0.33 -13.00 -3.04
CA ARG A 69 1.35 -13.93 -2.54
C ARG A 69 1.97 -13.36 -1.26
N SER A 70 1.72 -14.00 -0.12
CA SER A 70 2.24 -13.55 1.18
C SER A 70 3.77 -13.45 1.24
N SER A 71 4.47 -14.20 0.39
CA SER A 71 5.93 -14.21 0.29
C SER A 71 6.52 -13.14 -0.63
N ILE A 72 5.70 -12.26 -1.22
CA ILE A 72 6.19 -11.19 -2.12
C ILE A 72 7.10 -10.23 -1.35
N SER A 73 8.21 -9.87 -1.99
CA SER A 73 9.18 -8.88 -1.52
C SER A 73 9.59 -8.00 -2.69
N LEU A 74 10.17 -6.83 -2.39
CA LEU A 74 10.68 -5.94 -3.43
C LEU A 74 11.69 -6.65 -4.35
N ALA A 75 12.54 -7.52 -3.79
CA ALA A 75 13.48 -8.33 -4.56
C ALA A 75 12.81 -9.27 -5.56
N LYS A 76 11.75 -9.96 -5.13
CA LYS A 76 10.96 -10.84 -6.00
C LYS A 76 10.23 -10.06 -7.08
N LEU A 77 9.68 -8.89 -6.74
CA LEU A 77 9.01 -8.04 -7.73
C LEU A 77 10.02 -7.44 -8.72
N ALA A 78 11.22 -7.06 -8.29
CA ALA A 78 12.28 -6.57 -9.17
C ALA A 78 12.70 -7.65 -10.17
N THR A 79 12.88 -8.89 -9.69
CA THR A 79 13.15 -10.05 -10.53
C THR A 79 12.02 -10.27 -11.55
N TYR A 80 10.77 -10.19 -11.11
CA TYR A 80 9.59 -10.30 -11.98
C TYR A 80 9.55 -9.22 -13.07
N CYS A 81 9.89 -7.98 -12.71
CA CYS A 81 9.96 -6.85 -13.63
C CYS A 81 11.27 -6.79 -14.44
N LYS A 82 12.13 -7.82 -14.32
CA LYS A 82 13.45 -7.90 -14.98
C LYS A 82 14.30 -6.64 -14.75
N THR A 83 14.32 -6.15 -13.52
CA THR A 83 15.08 -4.97 -13.09
C THR A 83 15.78 -5.23 -11.75
N ASN A 84 16.58 -4.29 -11.27
CA ASN A 84 17.19 -4.38 -9.95
C ASN A 84 16.30 -3.74 -8.87
N ILE A 85 16.61 -4.08 -7.61
CA ILE A 85 15.84 -3.66 -6.43
C ILE A 85 15.79 -2.13 -6.31
N LYS A 86 16.95 -1.48 -6.51
CA LYS A 86 17.09 -0.02 -6.39
C LYS A 86 16.19 0.70 -7.40
N TYR A 87 16.23 0.28 -8.66
CA TYR A 87 15.42 0.88 -9.72
C TYR A 87 13.93 0.65 -9.53
N LEU A 88 13.51 -0.55 -9.09
CA LEU A 88 12.10 -0.77 -8.81
C LEU A 88 11.63 0.07 -7.62
N SER A 89 12.44 0.19 -6.56
CA SER A 89 12.15 1.07 -5.43
C SER A 89 11.97 2.51 -5.90
N TYR A 90 12.93 3.02 -6.68
CA TYR A 90 12.85 4.37 -7.25
C TYR A 90 11.59 4.54 -8.10
N TYR A 91 11.29 3.59 -8.99
CA TYR A 91 10.11 3.66 -9.86
C TYR A 91 8.83 3.75 -9.03
N ILE A 92 8.66 2.89 -8.02
CA ILE A 92 7.46 2.86 -7.19
C ILE A 92 7.34 4.19 -6.42
N ASN A 93 8.41 4.66 -5.78
CA ASN A 93 8.39 5.95 -5.08
C ASN A 93 8.09 7.13 -6.02
N LYS A 94 8.76 7.20 -7.18
CA LYS A 94 8.64 8.33 -8.10
C LYS A 94 7.30 8.38 -8.83
N TYR A 95 6.81 7.23 -9.31
CA TYR A 95 5.65 7.17 -10.21
C TYR A 95 4.37 6.69 -9.54
N LYS A 96 4.44 5.91 -8.46
CA LYS A 96 3.27 5.56 -7.65
C LYS A 96 3.14 6.46 -6.39
N GLY A 97 4.17 7.25 -6.07
CA GLY A 97 4.14 8.23 -4.97
C GLY A 97 4.23 7.61 -3.57
N VAL A 98 4.51 6.31 -3.49
CA VAL A 98 4.46 5.52 -2.25
C VAL A 98 5.62 4.54 -2.21
N ASN A 99 5.93 4.01 -1.02
CA ASN A 99 6.92 2.93 -0.91
C ASN A 99 6.32 1.55 -1.28
N PHE A 100 7.19 0.55 -1.46
CA PHE A 100 6.77 -0.82 -1.82
C PHE A 100 5.75 -1.44 -0.87
N ASN A 101 5.92 -1.28 0.45
CA ASN A 101 5.01 -1.90 1.43
C ASN A 101 3.62 -1.29 1.32
N HIS A 102 3.54 0.04 1.22
CA HIS A 102 2.28 0.74 1.03
C HIS A 102 1.61 0.32 -0.28
N TYR A 103 2.35 0.30 -1.39
CA TYR A 103 1.87 -0.16 -2.70
C TYR A 103 1.24 -1.56 -2.65
N ILE A 104 1.92 -2.55 -2.05
CA ILE A 104 1.38 -3.91 -1.94
C ILE A 104 0.17 -3.96 -1.01
N ASN A 105 0.19 -3.23 0.10
CA ASN A 105 -0.91 -3.22 1.05
C ASN A 105 -2.17 -2.58 0.46
N GLU A 106 -2.03 -1.47 -0.27
CA GLU A 106 -3.13 -0.81 -0.98
C GLU A 106 -3.83 -1.76 -1.94
N LEU A 107 -3.07 -2.43 -2.82
CA LEU A 107 -3.61 -3.44 -3.74
C LEU A 107 -4.36 -4.56 -3.01
N ARG A 108 -3.82 -5.06 -1.89
CA ARG A 108 -4.45 -6.11 -1.09
C ARG A 108 -5.75 -5.66 -0.42
N VAL A 109 -5.78 -4.44 0.09
CA VAL A 109 -6.98 -3.87 0.74
C VAL A 109 -8.05 -3.65 -0.32
N ASN A 110 -7.72 -3.03 -1.45
CA ASN A 110 -8.65 -2.79 -2.55
C ASN A 110 -9.26 -4.10 -3.07
N TYR A 111 -8.43 -5.13 -3.27
CA TYR A 111 -8.90 -6.47 -3.65
C TYR A 111 -9.92 -7.03 -2.64
N LEU A 112 -9.67 -6.90 -1.33
CA LEU A 112 -10.61 -7.36 -0.32
C LEU A 112 -11.89 -6.53 -0.27
N LEU A 113 -11.81 -5.22 -0.47
CA LEU A 113 -13.00 -4.36 -0.52
C LEU A 113 -13.94 -4.77 -1.65
N GLU A 114 -13.40 -5.01 -2.84
CA GLU A 114 -14.16 -5.52 -3.99
C GLU A 114 -14.79 -6.88 -3.67
N LYS A 115 -13.98 -7.83 -3.19
CA LYS A 115 -14.48 -9.18 -2.89
C LYS A 115 -15.55 -9.20 -1.79
N LEU A 116 -15.45 -8.33 -0.78
CA LEU A 116 -16.45 -8.25 0.29
C LEU A 116 -17.77 -7.64 -0.19
N LYS A 117 -17.73 -6.74 -1.18
CA LYS A 117 -18.94 -6.21 -1.83
C LYS A 117 -19.62 -7.28 -2.69
N GLU A 118 -18.83 -8.04 -3.45
CA GLU A 118 -19.32 -9.05 -4.40
C GLU A 118 -19.83 -10.34 -3.75
N ASP A 119 -19.21 -10.80 -2.67
CA ASP A 119 -19.43 -12.15 -2.13
C ASP A 119 -19.97 -12.12 -0.67
N PRO A 120 -21.29 -12.31 -0.46
CA PRO A 120 -21.89 -12.45 0.86
C PRO A 120 -21.36 -13.62 1.68
N MET A 121 -20.90 -14.71 1.05
CA MET A 121 -20.31 -15.86 1.75
C MET A 121 -18.93 -15.51 2.29
N LEU A 122 -18.18 -14.66 1.59
CA LEU A 122 -16.91 -14.14 2.09
C LEU A 122 -17.11 -13.32 3.36
N ARG A 123 -18.18 -12.51 3.44
CA ARG A 123 -18.54 -11.73 4.64
C ARG A 123 -18.77 -12.59 5.90
N ARG A 124 -19.13 -13.86 5.73
CA ARG A 124 -19.33 -14.84 6.83
C ARG A 124 -18.04 -15.57 7.24
N SER A 125 -16.93 -15.34 6.54
CA SER A 125 -15.67 -16.02 6.80
C SER A 125 -14.94 -15.46 8.04
N LYS A 126 -14.17 -16.33 8.71
CA LYS A 126 -13.29 -15.91 9.82
C LYS A 126 -12.25 -14.89 9.35
N MET A 127 -11.90 -13.93 10.21
CA MET A 127 -10.89 -12.90 9.91
C MET A 127 -9.54 -13.48 9.47
N SER A 128 -9.12 -14.62 10.03
CA SER A 128 -7.90 -15.33 9.62
C SER A 128 -7.97 -15.83 8.17
N LYS A 129 -9.15 -16.26 7.71
CA LYS A 129 -9.39 -16.65 6.31
C LYS A 129 -9.35 -15.44 5.39
N LEU A 130 -9.97 -14.33 5.78
CA LEU A 130 -9.90 -13.07 5.02
C LEU A 130 -8.46 -12.56 4.88
N ALA A 131 -7.70 -12.59 5.98
CA ALA A 131 -6.29 -12.24 5.96
C ALA A 131 -5.50 -13.10 4.96
N LYS A 132 -5.72 -14.42 4.95
CA LYS A 132 -5.08 -15.33 4.00
C LYS A 132 -5.46 -15.03 2.55
N ILE A 133 -6.74 -14.77 2.28
CA ILE A 133 -7.23 -14.42 0.93
C ILE A 133 -6.61 -13.12 0.45
N GLY A 134 -6.51 -12.11 1.31
CA GLY A 134 -5.84 -10.83 1.02
C GLY A 134 -4.32 -10.91 1.00
N GLY A 135 -3.71 -12.09 1.14
CA GLY A 135 -2.26 -12.26 1.09
C GLY A 135 -1.50 -11.75 2.32
N PHE A 136 -2.17 -11.52 3.44
CA PHE A 136 -1.55 -11.11 4.70
C PHE A 136 -0.95 -12.31 5.43
N SER A 137 0.21 -12.08 6.06
CA SER A 137 0.91 -13.11 6.84
C SER A 137 0.25 -13.42 8.18
N SER A 138 -0.58 -12.51 8.70
CA SER A 138 -1.32 -12.70 9.95
C SER A 138 -2.60 -11.89 9.98
N GLN A 139 -3.56 -12.33 10.82
CA GLN A 139 -4.80 -11.61 11.06
C GLN A 139 -4.57 -10.22 11.66
N ASN A 140 -3.61 -10.09 12.58
CA ASN A 140 -3.31 -8.80 13.21
C ASN A 140 -2.81 -7.78 12.19
N LYS A 141 -1.87 -8.18 11.32
CA LYS A 141 -1.36 -7.29 10.26
C LYS A 141 -2.47 -6.89 9.30
N PHE A 142 -3.32 -7.84 8.91
CA PHE A 142 -4.51 -7.56 8.10
C PHE A 142 -5.41 -6.51 8.75
N SER A 143 -5.83 -6.72 10.01
CA SER A 143 -6.75 -5.80 10.68
C SER A 143 -6.19 -4.39 10.83
N THR A 144 -4.90 -4.25 11.15
CA THR A 144 -4.23 -2.95 11.29
C THR A 144 -4.19 -2.22 9.95
N ILE A 145 -3.68 -2.87 8.91
CA ILE A 145 -3.53 -2.27 7.58
C ILE A 145 -4.91 -1.95 6.98
N PHE A 146 -5.87 -2.87 7.07
CA PHE A 146 -7.21 -2.62 6.54
C PHE A 146 -7.84 -1.38 7.19
N LYS A 147 -7.69 -1.21 8.51
CA LYS A 147 -8.17 -0.01 9.20
C LYS A 147 -7.41 1.25 8.79
N GLU A 148 -6.11 1.18 8.59
CA GLU A 148 -5.30 2.31 8.13
C GLU A 148 -5.76 2.83 6.77
N PHE A 149 -6.13 1.94 5.84
CA PHE A 149 -6.57 2.32 4.49
C PHE A 149 -8.06 2.66 4.38
N THR A 150 -8.90 2.21 5.30
CA THR A 150 -10.37 2.35 5.19
C THR A 150 -11.02 3.15 6.31
N ASP A 151 -10.23 3.56 7.31
CA ASP A 151 -10.68 4.12 8.58
C ASP A 151 -11.65 3.23 9.38
N MET A 152 -11.86 1.97 8.95
CA MET A 152 -12.80 1.02 9.54
C MET A 152 -12.12 -0.31 9.82
N THR A 153 -12.50 -0.98 10.91
CA THR A 153 -12.06 -2.37 11.10
C THR A 153 -12.74 -3.26 10.06
N PRO A 154 -12.12 -4.40 9.64
CA PRO A 154 -12.76 -5.34 8.72
C PRO A 154 -14.17 -5.76 9.16
N SER A 155 -14.35 -6.04 10.45
CA SER A 155 -15.65 -6.42 11.02
C SER A 155 -16.69 -5.28 10.93
N ALA A 156 -16.28 -4.03 11.17
CA ALA A 156 -17.18 -2.89 11.04
C ALA A 156 -17.58 -2.66 9.58
N TYR A 157 -16.64 -2.81 8.65
CA TYR A 157 -16.91 -2.71 7.22
C TYR A 157 -17.89 -3.79 6.74
N ILE A 158 -17.69 -5.04 7.15
CA ILE A 158 -18.61 -6.15 6.84
C ILE A 158 -20.01 -5.89 7.41
N LYS A 159 -20.10 -5.42 8.66
CA LYS A 159 -21.39 -5.09 9.28
C LYS A 159 -22.12 -3.99 8.50
N LYS A 160 -21.39 -2.98 8.01
CA LYS A 160 -21.95 -1.92 7.15
C LYS A 160 -22.53 -2.51 5.86
N LEU A 161 -21.76 -3.34 5.14
CA LEU A 161 -22.23 -3.96 3.90
C LEU A 161 -23.49 -4.82 4.10
N ASN A 162 -23.55 -5.63 5.17
CA ASN A 162 -24.73 -6.45 5.45
C ASN A 162 -25.98 -5.58 5.70
N LYS A 163 -25.82 -4.45 6.41
CA LYS A 163 -26.93 -3.53 6.66
C LYS A 163 -27.42 -2.84 5.38
N GLU A 164 -26.51 -2.45 4.49
CA GLU A 164 -26.86 -1.84 3.20
C GLU A 164 -27.62 -2.82 2.29
N GLU A 165 -27.26 -4.10 2.32
CA GLU A 165 -27.96 -5.16 1.56
C GLU A 165 -29.37 -5.45 2.09
N GLU A 166 -29.57 -5.38 3.42
CA GLU A 166 -30.89 -5.50 4.04
C GLU A 166 -31.82 -4.32 3.68
N GLN A 167 -31.27 -3.11 3.57
CA GLN A 167 -32.05 -1.89 3.28
C GLN A 167 -32.35 -1.67 1.79
N GLY A 168 -31.64 -2.34 0.88
CA GLY A 168 -31.89 -2.27 -0.56
C GLY A 168 -32.90 -3.30 -1.07
N ASN A 169 -33.40 -4.19 -0.20
CA ASN A 169 -34.39 -5.22 -0.51
C ASN A 169 -35.80 -4.89 0.02
N ASP A 170 -35.99 -3.71 0.61
CA ASP A 170 -37.29 -3.11 0.97
C ASP A 170 -37.69 -2.06 -0.08
#